data_AF-A0A542DMI0-F1
#
_entry.id   AF-A0A542DMI0-F1
#
_cell.length_a   1.000
_cell.length_b   1.000
_cell.length_c   1.000
_cell.angle_alpha   90.00
_cell.angle_beta   90.00
_cell.angle_gamma   90.00
#
_symmetry.space_group_name_H-M   'P 1'
#
loop_
_entity.id
_entity.type
_entity.pdbx_description
1 polymer ?
#
loop_
_entity_poly.entity_id
_entity_poly.type
_entity_poly.pdbx_seq_one_letter_code
_entity_poly.pdbx_strand_id
1 'polypeptide(L)'
;MPALEYHGPKPVTGTDVATMDRLPLVEPQATDTTLYGDQISTLRRVEAIWGETLSPGYLTAWAMISPKTLTASVLTFCVFTAHSGLATFDFGIYTGPDLTTLTQRASTFSLDWIATPGVKSWTLPNPITLTKGEAVAMCGVTTGSGTAPRLASTTPGGSTLINETPYSVYQGGQSYPLPETLNLHHTRWTRANQKFWFALR
;
A
#
# COMPACT_ATOMS: atom_id res chain seq x y z
N MET A 1 76.98 9.62 -6.68
CA MET A 1 75.59 9.13 -6.72
C MET A 1 74.70 10.27 -7.18
N PRO A 2 74.06 10.21 -8.35
CA PRO A 2 72.97 11.12 -8.69
C PRO A 2 71.64 10.56 -8.19
N ALA A 3 70.81 11.43 -7.61
CA ALA A 3 69.48 11.11 -7.10
C ALA A 3 68.54 10.71 -8.26
N LEU A 4 67.79 9.63 -8.09
CA LEU A 4 66.66 9.28 -8.97
C LEU A 4 65.52 10.26 -8.70
N GLU A 5 65.27 11.19 -9.63
CA GLU A 5 64.08 12.03 -9.61
C GLU A 5 62.83 11.17 -9.83
N TYR A 6 61.90 11.24 -8.88
CA TYR A 6 60.59 10.64 -8.99
C TYR A 6 59.72 11.49 -9.94
N HIS A 7 59.46 10.99 -11.14
CA HIS A 7 58.42 11.53 -12.01
C HIS A 7 57.06 10.96 -11.60
N GLY A 8 56.33 11.67 -10.75
CA GLY A 8 54.92 11.37 -10.47
C GLY A 8 54.06 11.41 -11.74
N PRO A 9 52.87 10.80 -11.72
CA PRO A 9 51.96 10.81 -12.87
C PRO A 9 51.69 12.25 -13.31
N LYS A 10 51.94 12.54 -14.60
CA LYS A 10 51.61 13.83 -15.21
C LYS A 10 50.10 14.06 -15.06
N PRO A 11 49.64 15.26 -14.66
CA PRO A 11 48.23 15.57 -14.68
C PRO A 11 47.69 15.31 -16.09
N VAL A 12 46.62 14.53 -16.19
CA VAL A 12 45.92 14.36 -17.47
C VAL A 12 45.24 15.69 -17.77
N THR A 13 45.89 16.52 -18.57
CA THR A 13 45.31 17.73 -19.12
C THR A 13 44.20 17.30 -20.07
N GLY A 14 42.94 17.39 -19.62
CA GLY A 14 41.80 17.08 -20.47
C GLY A 14 40.57 16.46 -19.80
N THR A 15 40.33 16.67 -18.50
CA THR A 15 38.94 16.54 -18.02
C THR A 15 38.33 17.93 -18.09
N ASP A 16 37.58 18.18 -19.16
CA ASP A 16 36.82 19.40 -19.30
C ASP A 16 35.75 19.42 -18.20
N VAL A 17 36.04 20.12 -17.10
CA VAL A 17 35.15 20.29 -15.95
C VAL A 17 33.83 20.95 -16.39
N ALA A 18 33.79 21.60 -17.56
CA ALA A 18 32.56 22.14 -18.15
C ALA A 18 31.59 21.05 -18.68
N THR A 19 32.04 19.80 -18.82
CA THR A 19 31.18 18.68 -19.24
C THR A 19 30.74 17.77 -18.08
N MET A 20 31.21 18.03 -16.85
CA MET A 20 30.62 17.43 -15.64
C MET A 20 29.28 18.08 -15.25
N ASP A 21 28.87 19.13 -15.96
CA ASP A 21 27.59 19.82 -15.78
C ASP A 21 26.48 19.11 -16.57
N ARG A 22 26.10 17.94 -16.04
CA ARG A 22 24.76 17.35 -16.01
C ARG A 22 24.94 15.89 -15.64
N LEU A 23 24.92 15.61 -14.34
CA LEU A 23 24.28 14.37 -13.89
C LEU A 23 22.98 14.26 -14.70
N PRO A 24 22.68 13.10 -15.33
CA PRO A 24 21.44 12.96 -16.10
C PRO A 24 20.33 13.50 -15.22
N LEU A 25 19.60 14.51 -15.71
CA LEU A 25 18.40 14.99 -15.03
C LEU A 25 17.64 13.73 -14.67
N VAL A 26 17.43 13.49 -13.37
CA VAL A 26 16.58 12.39 -12.93
C VAL A 26 15.29 12.57 -13.70
N GLU A 27 15.05 11.69 -14.68
CA GLU A 27 13.81 11.68 -15.44
C GLU A 27 12.70 11.74 -14.41
N PRO A 28 11.79 12.73 -14.46
CA PRO A 28 10.79 12.91 -13.43
C PRO A 28 10.03 11.60 -13.29
N GLN A 29 10.24 10.92 -12.17
CA GLN A 29 9.61 9.66 -11.91
C GLN A 29 8.11 9.90 -11.89
N ALA A 30 7.38 9.21 -12.77
CA ALA A 30 5.94 9.36 -12.87
C ALA A 30 5.32 9.14 -11.47
N THR A 31 4.49 10.08 -11.04
CA THR A 31 3.80 10.00 -9.74
C THR A 31 2.81 8.84 -9.75
N ASP A 32 2.38 8.37 -8.58
CA ASP A 32 1.33 7.35 -8.49
C ASP A 32 0.05 7.77 -9.23
N THR A 33 -0.31 9.04 -9.17
CA THR A 33 -1.40 9.61 -9.97
C THR A 33 -1.14 9.47 -11.47
N THR A 34 0.10 9.67 -11.92
CA THR A 34 0.47 9.53 -13.33
C THR A 34 0.51 8.08 -13.80
N LEU A 35 0.95 7.15 -12.94
CA LEU A 35 1.11 5.72 -13.27
C LEU A 35 -0.19 4.92 -13.13
N TYR A 36 -0.96 5.21 -12.08
CA TYR A 36 -2.12 4.39 -11.67
C TYR A 36 -3.43 5.19 -11.66
N GLY A 37 -3.38 6.51 -11.82
CA GLY A 37 -4.53 7.39 -11.74
C GLY A 37 -4.97 7.70 -10.31
N ASP A 38 -4.21 7.27 -9.30
CA ASP A 38 -4.56 7.37 -7.89
C ASP A 38 -4.80 8.82 -7.46
N GLN A 39 -5.98 9.10 -6.92
CA GLN A 39 -6.37 10.42 -6.43
C GLN A 39 -6.14 10.58 -4.92
N ILE A 40 -6.33 9.50 -4.15
CA ILE A 40 -5.97 9.40 -2.73
C ILE A 40 -5.40 8.01 -2.46
N SER A 41 -4.49 7.92 -1.50
CA SER A 41 -3.89 6.66 -1.08
C SER A 41 -3.47 6.71 0.38
N THR A 42 -3.29 5.54 0.99
CA THR A 42 -2.81 5.44 2.38
C THR A 42 -1.38 5.94 2.53
N LEU A 43 -0.53 5.68 1.54
CA LEU A 43 0.85 6.17 1.42
C LEU A 43 1.22 6.23 -0.07
N ARG A 44 2.38 6.78 -0.40
CA ARG A 44 2.87 6.70 -1.79
C ARG A 44 3.25 5.25 -2.09
N ARG A 45 3.00 4.77 -3.31
CA ARG A 45 3.32 3.41 -3.72
C ARG A 45 4.82 3.13 -3.61
N VAL A 46 5.67 4.13 -3.88
CA VAL A 46 7.13 4.03 -3.72
C VAL A 46 7.57 3.83 -2.27
N GLU A 47 6.72 4.14 -1.29
CA GLU A 47 6.99 3.91 0.14
C GLU A 47 6.54 2.51 0.59
N ALA A 48 5.68 1.86 -0.20
CA ALA A 48 5.16 0.51 0.06
C ALA A 48 6.09 -0.58 -0.54
N ILE A 49 7.35 -0.59 -0.11
CA ILE A 49 8.41 -1.45 -0.68
C ILE A 49 8.48 -2.85 -0.05
N TRP A 50 7.68 -3.12 0.97
CA TRP A 50 7.63 -4.41 1.65
C TRP A 50 6.32 -5.16 1.35
N GLY A 51 6.25 -6.44 1.73
CA GLY A 51 5.03 -7.23 1.68
C GLY A 51 4.61 -7.69 3.08
N GLU A 52 3.42 -7.33 3.52
CA GLU A 52 2.85 -7.82 4.78
C GLU A 52 1.80 -8.91 4.52
N THR A 53 1.81 -9.94 5.34
CA THR A 53 1.03 -11.17 5.12
C THR A 53 -0.44 -10.96 5.49
N LEU A 54 -1.37 -11.36 4.61
CA LEU A 54 -2.78 -11.57 5.00
C LEU A 54 -3.01 -13.03 5.37
N SER A 55 -2.76 -13.32 6.65
CA SER A 55 -2.84 -14.66 7.22
C SER A 55 -4.26 -15.26 7.10
N PRO A 56 -4.40 -16.54 6.69
CA PRO A 56 -5.69 -17.21 6.62
C PRO A 56 -6.44 -17.22 7.95
N GLY A 57 -7.74 -16.96 7.91
CA GLY A 57 -8.61 -16.89 9.08
C GLY A 57 -8.51 -15.58 9.87
N TYR A 58 -7.76 -14.60 9.35
CA TYR A 58 -7.68 -13.25 9.90
C TYR A 58 -8.37 -12.25 8.98
N LEU A 59 -9.23 -11.43 9.57
CA LEU A 59 -9.76 -10.24 8.94
C LEU A 59 -8.77 -9.11 9.17
N THR A 60 -8.26 -8.51 8.11
CA THR A 60 -7.35 -7.37 8.17
C THR A 60 -8.05 -6.15 7.60
N ALA A 61 -8.03 -5.02 8.30
CA ALA A 61 -8.61 -3.77 7.83
C ALA A 61 -7.58 -2.64 7.95
N TRP A 62 -7.54 -1.74 6.98
CA TRP A 62 -6.66 -0.58 6.99
C TRP A 62 -7.35 0.60 6.33
N ALA A 63 -7.17 1.78 6.91
CA ALA A 63 -7.97 2.95 6.57
C ALA A 63 -7.14 4.14 6.10
N MET A 64 -7.80 5.25 5.76
CA MET A 64 -7.29 6.62 5.69
C MET A 64 -8.41 7.61 5.92
N ILE A 65 -8.04 8.82 6.32
CA ILE A 65 -8.94 9.97 6.29
C ILE A 65 -8.77 10.66 4.94
N SER A 66 -9.86 10.88 4.23
CA SER A 66 -9.81 11.53 2.93
C SER A 66 -9.35 12.98 3.07
N PRO A 67 -8.24 13.40 2.44
CA PRO A 67 -7.74 14.77 2.54
C PRO A 67 -8.54 15.77 1.70
N LYS A 68 -9.42 15.29 0.80
CA LYS A 68 -10.19 16.09 -0.15
C LYS A 68 -11.51 15.42 -0.50
N THR A 69 -12.42 16.19 -1.09
CA THR A 69 -13.65 15.64 -1.68
C THR A 69 -13.34 15.06 -3.06
N LEU A 70 -13.80 13.84 -3.33
CA LEU A 70 -13.65 13.16 -4.63
C LEU A 70 -14.73 12.10 -4.84
N THR A 71 -14.93 11.68 -6.08
CA THR A 71 -15.74 10.50 -6.41
C THR A 71 -14.83 9.43 -6.96
N ALA A 72 -14.69 8.33 -6.22
CA ALA A 72 -13.88 7.18 -6.60
C ALA A 72 -14.73 6.14 -7.32
N SER A 73 -14.24 5.64 -8.44
CA SER A 73 -14.82 4.57 -9.24
C SER A 73 -13.94 3.32 -9.27
N VAL A 74 -12.67 3.43 -8.86
CA VAL A 74 -11.72 2.32 -8.85
C VAL A 74 -10.97 2.28 -7.52
N LEU A 75 -10.91 1.09 -6.93
CA LEU A 75 -10.03 0.74 -5.82
C LEU A 75 -8.79 0.04 -6.37
N THR A 76 -7.62 0.48 -5.94
CA THR A 76 -6.34 -0.11 -6.30
C THR A 76 -5.64 -0.63 -5.05
N PHE A 77 -5.07 -1.83 -5.12
CA PHE A 77 -4.16 -2.36 -4.10
C PHE A 77 -3.05 -3.16 -4.78
N CYS A 78 -2.00 -3.56 -4.06
CA CYS A 78 -0.87 -4.24 -4.69
C CYS A 78 -0.54 -5.54 -3.97
N VAL A 79 -0.49 -6.62 -4.74
CA VAL A 79 -0.03 -7.94 -4.32
C VAL A 79 1.48 -7.98 -4.49
N PHE A 80 2.20 -8.07 -3.38
CA PHE A 80 3.66 -8.20 -3.36
C PHE A 80 4.07 -9.67 -3.60
N THR A 81 3.34 -10.61 -3.02
CA THR A 81 3.55 -12.05 -3.23
C THR A 81 2.20 -12.74 -3.37
N ALA A 82 2.03 -13.56 -4.41
CA ALA A 82 0.81 -14.28 -4.67
C ALA A 82 0.54 -15.38 -3.63
N HIS A 83 -0.73 -15.77 -3.49
CA HIS A 83 -1.09 -16.95 -2.71
C HIS A 83 -0.81 -18.26 -3.45
N SER A 84 -0.88 -19.36 -2.72
CA SER A 84 -0.99 -20.70 -3.31
C SER A 84 -1.86 -21.61 -2.44
N GLY A 85 -2.81 -22.32 -3.06
CA GLY A 85 -3.63 -23.33 -2.36
C GLY A 85 -4.61 -22.77 -1.31
N LEU A 86 -4.96 -21.49 -1.36
CA LEU A 86 -6.05 -20.93 -0.54
C LEU A 86 -7.42 -21.34 -1.07
N ALA A 87 -8.42 -21.26 -0.20
CA ALA A 87 -9.82 -21.57 -0.53
C ALA A 87 -10.57 -20.32 -1.02
N THR A 88 -10.45 -19.20 -0.30
CA THR A 88 -11.13 -17.94 -0.67
C THR A 88 -10.27 -16.71 -0.39
N PHE A 89 -10.62 -15.63 -1.08
CA PHE A 89 -10.21 -14.27 -0.75
C PHE A 89 -11.38 -13.33 -0.99
N ASP A 90 -11.71 -12.61 0.06
CA ASP A 90 -12.83 -11.66 0.11
C ASP A 90 -12.26 -10.33 0.54
N PHE A 91 -12.63 -9.26 -0.16
CA PHE A 91 -12.27 -7.91 0.26
C PHE A 91 -13.36 -6.91 -0.06
N GLY A 92 -13.34 -5.79 0.65
CA GLY A 92 -14.34 -4.76 0.51
C GLY A 92 -13.84 -3.40 0.95
N ILE A 93 -14.59 -2.39 0.56
CA ILE A 93 -14.36 -1.00 0.89
C ILE A 93 -15.47 -0.48 1.78
N TYR A 94 -15.10 0.32 2.76
CA TYR A 94 -15.96 0.88 3.78
C TYR A 94 -15.74 2.37 3.85
N THR A 95 -16.81 3.12 4.14
CA THR A 95 -16.71 4.55 4.39
C THR A 95 -17.56 4.95 5.57
N GLY A 96 -17.21 6.06 6.21
CA GLY A 96 -17.96 6.59 7.34
C GLY A 96 -17.45 7.97 7.74
N PRO A 97 -18.16 8.66 8.65
CA PRO A 97 -17.71 9.95 9.16
C PRO A 97 -16.42 9.83 9.99
N ASP A 98 -16.15 8.65 10.54
CA ASP A 98 -14.97 8.35 11.36
C ASP A 98 -14.58 6.86 11.26
N LEU A 99 -13.53 6.47 11.99
CA LEU A 99 -13.01 5.10 12.01
C LEU A 99 -13.81 4.13 12.90
N THR A 100 -14.85 4.60 13.58
CA THR A 100 -15.69 3.81 14.49
C THR A 100 -17.02 3.40 13.87
N THR A 101 -17.46 4.10 12.83
CA THR A 101 -18.78 3.94 12.18
C THR A 101 -18.67 3.72 10.67
N LEU A 102 -17.72 2.88 10.26
CA LEU A 102 -17.50 2.55 8.85
C LEU A 102 -18.57 1.56 8.37
N THR A 103 -19.20 1.85 7.23
CA THR A 103 -20.20 0.99 6.58
C THR A 103 -19.65 0.46 5.27
N GLN A 104 -19.87 -0.83 5.00
CA GLN A 104 -19.47 -1.45 3.74
C GLN A 104 -20.20 -0.80 2.57
N ARG A 105 -19.44 -0.39 1.56
CA ARG A 105 -19.96 0.25 0.34
C ARG A 105 -19.96 -0.71 -0.84
N ALA A 106 -18.96 -1.58 -0.90
CA ALA A 106 -18.88 -2.65 -1.87
C ALA A 106 -17.96 -3.76 -1.34
N SER A 107 -18.21 -4.99 -1.76
CA SER A 107 -17.33 -6.14 -1.57
C SER A 107 -17.24 -6.98 -2.83
N THR A 108 -16.18 -7.77 -2.95
CA THR A 108 -16.02 -8.79 -4.00
C THR A 108 -15.25 -9.98 -3.43
N PHE A 109 -15.32 -11.10 -4.15
CA PHE A 109 -14.68 -12.36 -3.79
C PHE A 109 -14.07 -12.99 -5.04
N SER A 110 -12.79 -13.37 -4.97
CA SER A 110 -12.12 -14.24 -5.94
C SER A 110 -10.66 -14.41 -5.54
N LEU A 111 -10.12 -15.62 -5.69
CA LEU A 111 -8.69 -15.88 -5.55
C LEU A 111 -7.85 -15.23 -6.67
N ASP A 112 -8.45 -14.86 -7.80
CA ASP A 112 -7.74 -14.25 -8.94
C ASP A 112 -7.11 -12.90 -8.56
N TRP A 113 -7.75 -12.18 -7.64
CA TRP A 113 -7.28 -10.92 -7.11
C TRP A 113 -5.90 -11.03 -6.44
N ILE A 114 -5.55 -12.21 -5.94
CA ILE A 114 -4.29 -12.47 -5.24
C ILE A 114 -3.42 -13.52 -5.94
N ALA A 115 -3.84 -14.06 -7.09
CA ALA A 115 -3.17 -15.16 -7.79
C ALA A 115 -1.86 -14.76 -8.48
N THR A 116 -1.65 -13.47 -8.74
CA THR A 116 -0.43 -12.94 -9.38
C THR A 116 0.08 -11.70 -8.66
N PRO A 117 1.41 -11.50 -8.53
CA PRO A 117 1.95 -10.24 -8.03
C PRO A 117 1.60 -9.07 -8.95
N GLY A 118 1.63 -7.86 -8.40
CA GLY A 118 1.41 -6.61 -9.12
C GLY A 118 0.25 -5.78 -8.58
N VAL A 119 0.02 -4.65 -9.25
CA VAL A 119 -1.07 -3.73 -8.93
C VAL A 119 -2.39 -4.32 -9.43
N LYS A 120 -3.41 -4.30 -8.58
CA LYS A 120 -4.76 -4.81 -8.82
C LYS A 120 -5.72 -3.64 -8.80
N SER A 121 -6.57 -3.57 -9.81
CA SER A 121 -7.56 -2.51 -9.95
C SER A 121 -8.94 -3.13 -9.99
N TRP A 122 -9.79 -2.75 -9.06
CA TRP A 122 -11.17 -3.18 -8.99
C TRP A 122 -12.09 -1.99 -9.29
N THR A 123 -12.82 -2.09 -10.40
CA THR A 123 -13.91 -1.16 -10.71
C THR A 123 -15.04 -1.38 -9.72
N LEU A 124 -15.34 -0.34 -8.94
CA LEU A 124 -16.40 -0.37 -7.95
C LEU A 124 -17.77 -0.49 -8.65
N PRO A 125 -18.68 -1.35 -8.17
CA PRO A 125 -20.01 -1.50 -8.77
C PRO A 125 -20.78 -0.18 -8.82
N ASN A 126 -20.58 0.67 -7.80
CA ASN A 126 -21.12 2.02 -7.73
C ASN A 126 -19.99 2.96 -7.30
N PRO A 127 -19.82 4.12 -7.97
CA PRO A 127 -18.87 5.14 -7.52
C PRO A 127 -19.17 5.60 -6.08
N ILE A 128 -18.12 5.82 -5.31
CA ILE A 128 -18.17 6.26 -3.92
C ILE A 128 -17.72 7.71 -3.86
N THR A 129 -18.62 8.60 -3.48
CA THR A 129 -18.25 9.98 -3.13
C THR A 129 -17.72 10.01 -1.71
N LEU A 130 -16.49 10.52 -1.56
CA LEU A 130 -15.85 10.81 -0.29
C LEU A 130 -15.79 12.31 -0.11
N THR A 131 -16.17 12.78 1.07
CA THR A 131 -15.98 14.16 1.51
C THR A 131 -14.65 14.29 2.22
N LYS A 132 -14.01 15.46 2.14
CA LYS A 132 -12.84 15.76 2.97
C LYS A 132 -13.14 15.49 4.45
N GLY A 133 -12.28 14.72 5.11
CA GLY A 133 -12.42 14.35 6.53
C GLY A 133 -13.15 13.02 6.76
N GLU A 134 -13.82 12.46 5.76
CA GLU A 134 -14.43 11.13 5.90
C GLU A 134 -13.37 10.03 5.93
N ALA A 135 -13.66 9.00 6.72
CA ALA A 135 -12.84 7.81 6.78
C ALA A 135 -13.21 6.87 5.63
N VAL A 136 -12.18 6.24 5.05
CA VAL A 136 -12.31 5.16 4.08
C VAL A 136 -11.38 4.02 4.46
N ALA A 137 -11.87 2.80 4.41
CA ALA A 137 -11.11 1.61 4.75
C ALA A 137 -11.25 0.52 3.71
N MET A 138 -10.16 -0.22 3.51
CA MET A 138 -10.18 -1.50 2.83
C MET A 138 -10.09 -2.60 3.87
N CYS A 139 -10.81 -3.69 3.65
CA CYS A 139 -10.76 -4.86 4.50
C CYS A 139 -10.64 -6.11 3.64
N GLY A 140 -9.83 -7.09 4.07
CA GLY A 140 -9.65 -8.35 3.38
C GLY A 140 -9.55 -9.52 4.35
N VAL A 141 -10.05 -10.68 3.92
CA VAL A 141 -9.90 -11.97 4.61
C VAL A 141 -9.53 -13.05 3.60
N THR A 142 -8.60 -13.91 3.98
CA THR A 142 -8.24 -15.12 3.25
C THR A 142 -8.66 -16.34 4.08
N THR A 143 -9.02 -17.44 3.43
CA THR A 143 -9.36 -18.70 4.12
C THR A 143 -8.67 -19.91 3.49
N GLY A 144 -8.60 -21.01 4.23
CA GLY A 144 -7.96 -22.26 3.79
C GLY A 144 -6.57 -22.49 4.40
N SER A 145 -5.91 -23.57 3.98
CA SER A 145 -4.63 -24.04 4.53
C SER A 145 -3.41 -23.75 3.63
N GLY A 146 -3.59 -22.89 2.62
CA GLY A 146 -2.56 -22.52 1.65
C GLY A 146 -1.59 -21.45 2.16
N THR A 147 -0.67 -21.04 1.28
CA THR A 147 0.24 -19.92 1.54
C THR A 147 -0.50 -18.61 1.38
N ALA A 148 -0.44 -17.78 2.41
CA ALA A 148 -1.01 -16.44 2.45
C ALA A 148 -0.39 -15.50 1.39
N PRO A 149 -1.17 -14.63 0.74
CA PRO A 149 -0.61 -13.57 -0.07
C PRO A 149 0.07 -12.53 0.83
N ARG A 150 1.01 -11.79 0.25
CA ARG A 150 1.57 -10.58 0.87
C ARG A 150 1.12 -9.37 0.09
N LEU A 151 0.55 -8.38 0.76
CA LEU A 151 0.17 -7.10 0.14
C LEU A 151 1.24 -6.05 0.42
N ALA A 152 1.38 -5.10 -0.50
CA ALA A 152 2.35 -4.03 -0.38
C ALA A 152 2.11 -3.21 0.90
N SER A 153 3.19 -2.97 1.65
CA SER A 153 3.15 -2.29 2.94
C SER A 153 4.41 -1.48 3.18
N THR A 154 4.39 -0.66 4.23
CA THR A 154 5.61 -0.05 4.81
C THR A 154 6.60 -1.12 5.28
N THR A 155 7.89 -0.76 5.36
CA THR A 155 8.95 -1.65 5.86
C THR A 155 8.74 -2.02 7.34
N PRO A 156 9.13 -3.25 7.75
CA PRO A 156 9.12 -3.65 9.15
C PRO A 156 10.09 -2.79 9.96
N GLY A 157 9.73 -2.47 11.21
CA GLY A 157 10.59 -1.71 12.11
C GLY A 157 10.60 -0.20 11.87
N GLY A 158 9.76 0.32 10.96
CA GLY A 158 9.38 1.73 11.01
C GLY A 158 8.74 2.03 12.36
N SER A 159 9.23 3.04 13.07
CA SER A 159 8.63 3.46 14.34
C SER A 159 7.15 3.73 14.12
N THR A 160 6.28 3.06 14.88
CA THR A 160 4.86 3.41 14.94
C THR A 160 4.76 4.89 15.28
N LEU A 161 4.18 5.73 14.41
CA LEU A 161 3.99 7.12 14.79
C LEU A 161 2.95 7.14 15.92
N ILE A 162 3.28 7.77 17.05
CA ILE A 162 2.33 8.00 18.13
C ILE A 162 1.16 8.79 17.52
N ASN A 163 -0.07 8.27 17.64
CA ASN A 163 -1.28 8.81 16.99
C ASN A 163 -1.31 8.69 15.46
N GLU A 164 -0.58 7.76 14.84
CA GLU A 164 -0.73 7.53 13.40
C GLU A 164 -2.15 7.08 13.07
N THR A 165 -2.89 7.99 12.46
CA THR A 165 -4.10 7.69 11.72
C THR A 165 -3.81 8.17 10.31
N PRO A 166 -3.77 7.28 9.30
CA PRO A 166 -4.38 5.95 9.30
C PRO A 166 -3.63 4.75 9.90
N TYR A 167 -4.42 3.73 10.25
CA TYR A 167 -3.99 2.54 10.96
C TYR A 167 -4.46 1.23 10.29
N SER A 168 -3.70 0.14 10.48
CA SER A 168 -4.02 -1.23 10.04
C SER A 168 -4.28 -2.13 11.24
N VAL A 169 -5.43 -2.81 11.29
CA VAL A 169 -5.83 -3.73 12.36
C VAL A 169 -6.09 -5.13 11.81
N TYR A 170 -6.00 -6.14 12.68
CA TYR A 170 -6.38 -7.50 12.36
C TYR A 170 -7.09 -8.22 13.50
N GLN A 171 -7.96 -9.17 13.15
CA GLN A 171 -8.68 -10.02 14.11
C GLN A 171 -8.74 -11.45 13.58
N GLY A 172 -8.36 -12.41 14.42
CA GLY A 172 -8.43 -13.84 14.09
C GLY A 172 -9.83 -14.43 14.24
N GLY A 173 -9.99 -15.66 13.75
CA GLY A 173 -11.24 -16.42 13.85
C GLY A 173 -12.36 -15.85 12.98
N GLN A 174 -12.00 -15.18 11.88
CA GLN A 174 -12.95 -14.60 10.95
C GLN A 174 -12.98 -15.39 9.65
N SER A 175 -14.17 -15.49 9.06
CA SER A 175 -14.42 -16.08 7.75
C SER A 175 -15.35 -15.17 6.96
N TYR A 176 -15.62 -15.53 5.70
CA TYR A 176 -16.74 -14.98 4.95
C TYR A 176 -18.07 -15.13 5.72
N PRO A 177 -19.03 -14.18 5.58
CA PRO A 177 -18.92 -12.92 4.85
C PRO A 177 -18.16 -11.82 5.61
N LEU A 178 -17.66 -10.84 4.86
CA LEU A 178 -17.13 -9.61 5.45
C LEU A 178 -18.22 -8.91 6.28
N PRO A 179 -17.88 -8.31 7.43
CA PRO A 179 -18.85 -7.62 8.26
C PRO A 179 -19.46 -6.41 7.53
N GLU A 180 -20.73 -6.10 7.77
CA GLU A 180 -21.37 -4.94 7.13
C GLU A 180 -20.85 -3.60 7.69
N THR A 181 -20.39 -3.61 8.94
CA THR A 181 -19.87 -2.43 9.63
C THR A 181 -18.52 -2.72 10.29
N LEU A 182 -17.65 -1.71 10.32
CA LEU A 182 -16.36 -1.78 11.00
C LEU A 182 -16.24 -0.65 12.04
N ASN A 183 -15.78 -1.02 13.22
CA ASN A 183 -15.27 -0.10 14.23
C ASN A 183 -13.80 -0.44 14.47
N LEU A 184 -12.87 0.32 13.88
CA LEU A 184 -11.43 0.02 13.95
C LEU A 184 -10.82 0.34 15.32
N HIS A 185 -11.57 0.99 16.22
CA HIS A 185 -11.16 1.24 17.60
C HIS A 185 -11.67 0.16 18.57
N HIS A 186 -12.42 -0.84 18.10
CA HIS A 186 -12.89 -1.91 18.96
C HIS A 186 -11.72 -2.69 19.58
N THR A 187 -11.82 -3.01 20.86
CA THR A 187 -10.81 -3.75 21.65
C THR A 187 -10.47 -5.16 21.15
N ARG A 188 -11.23 -5.69 20.18
CA ARG A 188 -11.00 -7.02 19.59
C ARG A 188 -9.91 -7.00 18.53
N TRP A 189 -9.56 -5.81 18.05
CA TRP A 189 -8.54 -5.61 17.05
C TRP A 189 -7.16 -5.68 17.68
N THR A 190 -6.30 -6.45 17.05
CA THR A 190 -4.87 -6.33 17.27
C THR A 190 -4.29 -5.37 16.25
N ARG A 191 -3.28 -4.66 16.71
CA ARG A 191 -2.57 -3.61 16.00
C ARG A 191 -1.53 -4.22 15.06
N ALA A 192 -1.59 -3.92 13.75
CA ALA A 192 -0.51 -4.28 12.82
C ALA A 192 0.61 -3.23 12.86
N ASN A 193 1.86 -3.68 12.72
CA ASN A 193 3.03 -2.79 12.76
C ASN A 193 3.31 -2.13 11.40
N GLN A 194 2.53 -2.47 10.37
CA GLN A 194 2.72 -2.04 9.01
C GLN A 194 1.44 -1.43 8.46
N LYS A 195 1.63 -0.43 7.60
CA LYS A 195 0.54 0.23 6.89
C LYS A 195 0.43 -0.35 5.49
N PHE A 196 -0.70 -0.99 5.21
CA PHE A 196 -0.97 -1.55 3.89
C PHE A 196 -1.29 -0.44 2.89
N TRP A 197 -0.86 -0.64 1.65
CA TRP A 197 -1.13 0.29 0.56
C TRP A 197 -2.45 -0.02 -0.14
N PHE A 198 -3.31 0.98 -0.24
CA PHE A 198 -4.37 1.04 -1.24
C PHE A 198 -4.54 2.47 -1.74
N ALA A 199 -5.22 2.61 -2.87
CA ALA A 199 -5.52 3.89 -3.47
C ALA A 199 -6.91 3.90 -4.14
N LEU A 200 -7.45 5.10 -4.34
CA LEU A 200 -8.74 5.34 -4.97
C LEU A 200 -8.64 6.40 -6.05
N ARG A 201 -9.41 6.23 -7.13
CA ARG A 201 -9.54 7.19 -8.23
C ARG A 201 -10.91 7.23 -8.86
#